data_AF-A0A6G4ZEP4-F1
#
_entry.id   AF-A0A6G4ZEP4-F1
#
_cell.length_a   1.000
_cell.length_b   1.000
_cell.length_c   1.000
_cell.angle_alpha   90.00
_cell.angle_beta   90.00
_cell.angle_gamma   90.00
#
_symmetry.space_group_name_H-M   'P 1'
#
loop_
_entity.id
_entity.type
_entity.pdbx_description
1 polymer ?
#
loop_
_entity_poly.entity_id
_entity_poly.type
_entity_poly.pdbx_seq_one_letter_code
_entity_poly.pdbx_strand_id
1 'polypeptide(L)'
;MKINHKITSIVLTLGLISSSIYTINVNAETLNSKIQVSNLNLSNSYNIKNENLIKSSKEGWINTNGIWYFYKNGIMQTGWLNDNGIWYYLNENGSMATGWYKVDSNWYYSNSNGVMQTGWLNDNGNWYYLNDNGSMATGWYKVNSNWYYSNSNGVMQTGWLNDNGTWYYLNDNGSMATGWYKVYSKWYYSNSNGVMQTGWLNDNGTWYYLNSSGEMVTNTIIDGWKIDSNGIATPLKDENHSIVYVTPNGKSYHYSKDCTALKRSSSILGMSLNEAINKGKSDPCNLCVK
;
A
#
# COMPACT_ATOMS: atom_id res chain seq x y z
N MET A 1 59.72 26.87 -9.30
CA MET A 1 59.85 28.34 -9.22
C MET A 1 58.46 28.92 -9.51
N LYS A 2 57.68 29.28 -8.48
CA LYS A 2 56.34 29.88 -8.67
C LYS A 2 56.51 31.38 -8.86
N ILE A 3 56.24 31.86 -10.07
CA ILE A 3 56.25 33.29 -10.38
C ILE A 3 54.97 33.88 -9.80
N ASN A 4 55.09 34.63 -8.70
CA ASN A 4 54.00 35.45 -8.18
C ASN A 4 53.97 36.75 -8.97
N HIS A 5 53.01 36.89 -9.89
CA HIS A 5 52.75 38.17 -10.53
C HIS A 5 52.00 39.06 -9.54
N LYS A 6 52.66 40.13 -9.09
CA LYS A 6 52.05 41.18 -8.29
C LYS A 6 51.31 42.12 -9.25
N ILE A 7 49.99 42.02 -9.31
CA ILE A 7 49.17 43.01 -10.02
C ILE A 7 49.20 44.27 -9.15
N THR A 8 49.98 45.28 -9.56
CA THR A 8 50.22 46.47 -8.75
C THR A 8 49.13 47.53 -8.90
N SER A 9 48.25 47.44 -9.90
CA SER A 9 47.15 48.40 -10.06
C SER A 9 46.07 47.83 -10.99
N ILE A 10 44.80 47.92 -10.59
CA ILE A 10 43.64 47.82 -11.49
C ILE A 10 42.99 49.20 -11.49
N VAL A 11 42.98 49.87 -12.65
CA VAL A 11 42.28 51.15 -12.82
C VAL A 11 40.84 50.83 -13.20
N LEU A 12 39.91 51.00 -12.25
CA LEU A 12 38.48 50.97 -12.51
C LEU A 12 38.00 52.40 -12.80
N THR A 13 37.80 52.72 -14.07
CA THR A 13 37.08 53.95 -14.47
C THR A 13 35.60 53.77 -14.23
N LEU A 14 35.10 54.29 -13.11
CA LEU A 14 33.67 54.50 -12.89
C LEU A 14 33.28 55.80 -13.58
N GLY A 15 32.41 55.71 -14.59
CA GLY A 15 31.74 56.88 -15.15
C GLY A 15 30.80 57.48 -14.11
N LEU A 16 31.23 58.53 -13.43
CA LEU A 16 30.39 59.34 -12.55
C LEU A 16 30.20 60.74 -13.16
N ILE A 17 29.00 61.27 -12.95
CA ILE A 17 28.44 62.49 -13.55
C ILE A 17 29.02 63.77 -12.91
N SER A 18 30.24 63.71 -12.36
CA SER A 18 30.92 64.91 -11.83
C SER A 18 32.43 64.78 -11.97
N SER A 19 33.06 65.94 -12.20
CA SER A 19 34.42 66.14 -12.68
C SER A 19 35.51 65.90 -11.63
N SER A 20 35.44 64.81 -10.88
CA SER A 20 36.46 64.46 -9.89
C SER A 20 36.94 63.03 -10.08
N ILE A 21 38.22 62.88 -10.44
CA ILE A 21 38.90 61.60 -10.59
C ILE A 21 39.33 61.15 -9.20
N TYR A 22 38.81 60.01 -8.73
CA TYR A 22 39.20 59.40 -7.47
C TYR A 22 40.06 58.16 -7.72
N THR A 23 41.23 58.09 -7.08
CA THR A 23 42.13 56.95 -7.15
C THR A 23 41.82 55.99 -6.01
N ILE A 24 41.39 54.76 -6.32
CA ILE A 24 41.18 53.70 -5.33
C ILE A 24 42.41 52.78 -5.35
N ASN A 25 43.11 52.67 -4.22
CA ASN A 25 44.19 51.71 -4.03
C ASN A 25 43.63 50.42 -3.41
N VAL A 26 43.62 49.33 -4.18
CA VAL A 26 43.20 48.01 -3.69
C VAL A 26 44.44 47.13 -3.53
N ASN A 27 44.70 46.66 -2.31
CA ASN A 27 45.64 45.57 -2.09
C ASN A 27 44.89 44.24 -2.23
N ALA A 28 45.15 43.54 -3.32
CA ALA A 28 44.59 42.22 -3.59
C ALA A 28 45.73 41.20 -3.67
N GLU A 29 45.57 40.07 -2.98
CA GLU A 29 46.45 38.92 -3.12
C GLU A 29 45.66 37.77 -3.74
N THR A 30 46.25 37.08 -4.71
CA THR A 30 45.70 35.85 -5.27
C THR A 30 46.08 34.67 -4.41
N LEU A 31 45.07 34.04 -3.79
CA LEU A 31 45.20 32.73 -3.16
C LEU A 31 44.22 31.78 -3.85
N ASN A 32 44.72 30.68 -4.43
CA ASN A 32 43.90 29.65 -5.08
C ASN A 32 42.86 30.20 -6.07
N SER A 33 43.30 31.03 -7.02
CA SER A 33 42.48 31.55 -8.14
C SER A 33 41.20 32.31 -7.75
N LYS A 34 41.10 32.82 -6.51
CA LYS A 34 40.08 33.77 -6.07
C LYS A 34 40.74 35.05 -5.55
N ILE A 35 40.16 36.21 -5.87
CA ILE A 35 40.57 37.49 -5.32
C ILE A 35 39.91 37.65 -3.94
N GLN A 36 40.71 37.80 -2.90
CA GLN A 36 40.27 38.16 -1.56
C GLN A 36 40.70 39.61 -1.29
N VAL A 37 39.75 40.48 -0.94
CA VAL A 37 40.01 41.88 -0.59
C VAL A 37 40.03 41.96 0.94
N SER A 38 41.21 42.22 1.51
CA SER A 38 41.41 42.14 2.97
C SER A 38 41.28 43.48 3.70
N ASN A 39 41.41 44.62 3.02
CA ASN A 39 41.20 45.93 3.62
C ASN A 39 40.85 47.00 2.57
N LEU A 40 39.82 47.81 2.86
CA LEU A 40 39.40 48.95 2.08
C LEU A 40 39.49 50.20 2.97
N ASN A 41 40.60 50.94 2.88
CA ASN A 41 40.79 52.16 3.67
C ASN A 41 40.48 53.39 2.80
N LEU A 42 39.33 54.02 3.06
CA LEU A 42 38.91 55.28 2.46
C LEU A 42 39.39 56.41 3.38
N SER A 43 40.55 57.00 3.08
CA SER A 43 41.03 58.19 3.78
C SER A 43 40.33 59.43 3.22
N ASN A 44 39.08 59.64 3.62
CA ASN A 44 38.48 60.93 3.97
C ASN A 44 36.98 60.74 4.16
N SER A 45 36.53 61.23 5.30
CA SER A 45 35.16 61.22 5.83
C SER A 45 34.13 61.72 4.82
N TYR A 46 33.48 60.78 4.15
CA TYR A 46 32.06 60.86 3.85
C TYR A 46 31.46 59.54 4.32
N ASN A 47 30.41 59.61 5.13
CA ASN A 47 29.57 58.49 5.48
C ASN A 47 29.00 57.89 4.19
N ILE A 48 29.73 56.96 3.57
CA ILE A 48 29.13 55.96 2.70
C ILE A 48 28.32 55.13 3.69
N LYS A 49 27.05 55.49 3.84
CA LYS A 49 26.05 54.57 4.37
C LYS A 49 26.36 53.22 3.74
N ASN A 50 26.52 52.21 4.60
CA ASN A 50 26.87 50.84 4.29
C ASN A 50 25.74 50.14 3.49
N GLU A 51 25.12 50.85 2.55
CA GLU A 51 23.87 50.53 1.88
C GLU A 51 24.10 49.88 0.51
N ASN A 52 25.34 49.77 0.01
CA ASN A 52 25.61 49.25 -1.34
C ASN A 52 26.75 48.22 -1.44
N LEU A 53 26.78 47.25 -0.51
CA LEU A 53 27.34 45.91 -0.77
C LEU A 53 26.23 44.86 -0.79
N ILE A 54 25.07 45.18 -1.38
CA ILE A 54 24.07 44.17 -1.72
C ILE A 54 24.59 43.45 -2.96
N LYS A 55 25.50 42.50 -2.75
CA LYS A 55 25.71 41.42 -3.70
C LYS A 55 24.33 40.77 -3.80
N SER A 56 23.63 40.93 -4.93
CA SER A 56 22.31 40.33 -5.12
C SER A 56 22.47 38.81 -5.09
N SER A 57 22.44 38.25 -3.89
CA SER A 57 22.48 36.82 -3.65
C SER A 57 21.19 36.24 -4.21
N LYS A 58 21.29 35.16 -4.98
CA LYS A 58 20.12 34.39 -5.41
C LYS A 58 19.28 34.04 -4.18
N GLU A 59 17.97 34.20 -4.29
CA GLU A 59 17.01 33.94 -3.22
C GLU A 59 15.77 33.26 -3.81
N GLY A 60 15.21 32.31 -3.09
CA GLY A 60 14.01 31.57 -3.48
C GLY A 60 14.22 30.64 -4.68
N TRP A 61 13.12 30.34 -5.36
CA TRP A 61 13.09 29.46 -6.53
C TRP A 61 13.69 30.13 -7.77
N ILE A 62 14.67 29.47 -8.39
CA ILE A 62 15.36 29.94 -9.59
C ILE A 62 15.32 28.84 -10.65
N ASN A 63 14.75 29.14 -11.82
CA ASN A 63 14.79 28.25 -12.97
C ASN A 63 16.04 28.54 -13.82
N THR A 64 16.83 27.52 -14.11
CA THR A 64 17.97 27.59 -15.03
C THR A 64 17.82 26.49 -16.07
N ASN A 65 17.56 26.86 -17.33
CA ASN A 65 17.40 25.94 -18.46
C ASN A 65 16.35 24.84 -18.20
N GLY A 66 15.22 25.19 -17.58
CA GLY A 66 14.14 24.25 -17.28
C GLY A 66 14.29 23.48 -15.97
N ILE A 67 15.43 23.61 -15.28
CA ILE A 67 15.68 22.97 -13.98
C ILE A 67 15.47 23.98 -12.86
N TRP A 68 14.65 23.63 -11.88
CA TRP A 68 14.40 24.46 -10.71
C TRP A 68 15.40 24.17 -9.59
N TYR A 69 15.89 25.24 -8.96
CA TYR A 69 16.76 25.25 -7.80
C TYR A 69 16.17 26.19 -6.75
N PHE A 70 16.56 26.01 -5.48
CA PHE A 70 16.15 26.93 -4.42
C PHE A 70 17.37 27.48 -3.68
N TYR A 71 17.39 28.79 -3.43
CA TYR A 71 18.47 29.48 -2.73
C TYR A 71 17.96 30.17 -1.47
N LYS A 72 18.75 30.11 -0.39
CA LYS A 72 18.56 30.89 0.84
C LYS A 72 19.84 31.64 1.15
N ASN A 73 19.78 32.95 1.26
CA ASN A 73 20.93 33.83 1.48
C ASN A 73 22.08 33.58 0.48
N GLY A 74 21.74 33.31 -0.79
CA GLY A 74 22.71 32.99 -1.85
C GLY A 74 23.27 31.58 -1.82
N ILE A 75 22.87 30.73 -0.88
CA ILE A 75 23.32 29.34 -0.78
C ILE A 75 22.27 28.43 -1.41
N MET A 76 22.70 27.61 -2.37
CA MET A 76 21.85 26.59 -2.99
C MET A 76 21.47 25.54 -1.95
N GLN A 77 20.19 25.25 -1.85
CA GLN A 77 19.67 24.24 -0.92
C GLN A 77 19.64 22.85 -1.58
N THR A 78 19.72 21.81 -0.77
CA THR A 78 19.57 20.40 -1.14
C THR A 78 18.75 19.68 -0.05
N GLY A 79 18.25 18.47 -0.35
CA GLY A 79 17.42 17.67 0.54
C GLY A 79 15.98 18.17 0.64
N TRP A 80 15.33 17.84 1.75
CA TRP A 80 13.94 18.23 2.02
C TRP A 80 13.80 19.74 2.24
N LEU A 81 12.88 20.34 1.51
CA LEU A 81 12.53 21.76 1.63
C LEU A 81 11.04 21.90 1.93
N ASN A 82 10.72 22.53 3.05
CA ASN A 82 9.39 23.06 3.32
C ASN A 82 9.37 24.55 2.94
N ASP A 83 8.52 24.89 1.98
CA ASP A 83 8.27 26.26 1.55
C ASP A 83 6.78 26.56 1.74
N ASN A 84 6.45 27.34 2.77
CA ASN A 84 5.09 27.72 3.15
C ASN A 84 4.12 26.53 3.31
N GLY A 85 4.57 25.44 3.94
CA GLY A 85 3.77 24.24 4.19
C GLY A 85 3.74 23.26 3.02
N ILE A 86 4.36 23.59 1.89
CA ILE A 86 4.48 22.70 0.73
C ILE A 86 5.86 22.05 0.77
N TRP A 87 5.88 20.72 0.66
CA TRP A 87 7.12 19.95 0.66
C TRP A 87 7.65 19.71 -0.75
N TYR A 88 8.96 19.90 -0.89
CA TYR A 88 9.75 19.62 -2.08
C TYR A 88 10.99 18.82 -1.68
N TYR A 89 11.58 18.12 -2.63
CA TYR A 89 12.90 17.53 -2.47
C TYR A 89 13.86 18.09 -3.51
N LEU A 90 15.01 18.56 -3.07
CA LEU A 90 16.11 19.02 -3.91
C LEU A 90 17.18 17.94 -3.91
N ASN A 91 17.51 17.41 -5.08
CA ASN A 91 18.55 16.40 -5.23
C ASN A 91 19.91 16.93 -4.74
N GLU A 92 20.91 16.06 -4.63
CA GLU A 92 22.26 16.43 -4.18
C GLU A 92 22.92 17.52 -5.05
N ASN A 93 22.55 17.59 -6.34
CA ASN A 93 23.00 18.63 -7.26
C ASN A 93 22.15 19.92 -7.20
N GLY A 94 21.20 20.01 -6.26
CA GLY A 94 20.28 21.13 -6.05
C GLY A 94 19.05 21.16 -6.96
N SER A 95 18.96 20.27 -7.95
CA SER A 95 17.79 20.22 -8.84
C SER A 95 16.55 19.73 -8.09
N MET A 96 15.40 20.36 -8.35
CA MET A 96 14.12 19.93 -7.81
C MET A 96 13.70 18.57 -8.38
N ALA A 97 13.36 17.63 -7.50
CA ALA A 97 12.85 16.33 -7.89
C ALA A 97 11.40 16.41 -8.38
N THR A 98 11.11 15.61 -9.41
CA THR A 98 9.76 15.38 -9.96
C THR A 98 9.63 13.90 -10.27
N GLY A 99 8.40 13.38 -10.32
CA GLY A 99 8.15 11.95 -10.45
C GLY A 99 8.63 11.16 -9.22
N TRP A 100 8.97 9.89 -9.44
CA TRP A 100 9.48 9.01 -8.40
C TRP A 100 10.93 9.30 -8.05
N TYR A 101 11.23 9.40 -6.76
CA TYR A 101 12.60 9.51 -6.25
C TYR A 101 12.74 8.74 -4.93
N LYS A 102 13.97 8.29 -4.66
CA LYS A 102 14.29 7.52 -3.45
C LYS A 102 15.15 8.35 -2.53
N VAL A 103 14.75 8.42 -1.25
CA VAL A 103 15.53 9.04 -0.18
C VAL A 103 15.76 7.99 0.90
N ASP A 104 17.04 7.70 1.16
CA ASP A 104 17.48 6.57 1.99
C ASP A 104 16.87 5.24 1.50
N SER A 105 15.96 4.65 2.29
CA SER A 105 15.27 3.40 1.95
C SER A 105 13.84 3.60 1.45
N ASN A 106 13.33 4.84 1.41
CA ASN A 106 11.92 5.14 1.11
C ASN A 106 11.75 5.78 -0.27
N TRP A 107 10.69 5.38 -0.97
CA TRP A 107 10.26 6.01 -2.21
C TRP A 107 9.25 7.13 -1.95
N TYR A 108 9.32 8.18 -2.74
CA TYR A 108 8.44 9.35 -2.71
C TYR A 108 8.07 9.72 -4.15
N TYR A 109 7.01 10.50 -4.30
CA TYR A 109 6.60 11.02 -5.59
C TYR A 109 6.32 12.52 -5.51
N SER A 110 6.88 13.28 -6.44
CA SER A 110 6.54 14.70 -6.63
C SER A 110 5.81 14.88 -7.95
N ASN A 111 4.79 15.75 -7.97
CA ASN A 111 4.13 16.11 -9.22
C ASN A 111 5.06 16.95 -10.13
N SER A 112 4.57 17.36 -11.31
CA SER A 112 5.37 18.15 -12.27
C SER A 112 5.83 19.52 -11.75
N ASN A 113 5.18 20.05 -10.71
CA ASN A 113 5.58 21.28 -10.02
C ASN A 113 6.55 21.01 -8.86
N GLY A 114 7.00 19.77 -8.66
CA GLY A 114 7.92 19.36 -7.59
C GLY A 114 7.28 19.15 -6.24
N VAL A 115 5.97 19.39 -6.11
CA VAL A 115 5.25 19.22 -4.85
C VAL A 115 5.17 17.74 -4.51
N MET A 116 5.70 17.37 -3.34
CA MET A 116 5.61 16.02 -2.81
C MET A 116 4.14 15.64 -2.61
N GLN A 117 3.76 14.47 -3.11
CA GLN A 117 2.41 13.94 -3.01
C GLN A 117 2.23 13.06 -1.77
N THR A 118 1.00 12.98 -1.28
CA THR A 118 0.54 12.06 -0.22
C THR A 118 -0.81 11.47 -0.64
N GLY A 119 -1.24 10.39 0.01
CA GLY A 119 -2.48 9.69 -0.29
C GLY A 119 -2.39 8.80 -1.54
N TRP A 120 -3.55 8.55 -2.16
CA TRP A 120 -3.67 7.69 -3.33
C TRP A 120 -3.07 8.35 -4.58
N LEU A 121 -2.19 7.63 -5.27
CA LEU A 121 -1.57 8.04 -6.53
C LEU A 121 -1.86 6.98 -7.59
N ASN A 122 -2.41 7.40 -8.74
CA ASN A 122 -2.46 6.59 -9.94
C ASN A 122 -1.34 7.03 -10.88
N ASP A 123 -0.38 6.14 -11.13
CA ASP A 123 0.71 6.37 -12.07
C ASP A 123 0.66 5.28 -13.14
N ASN A 124 0.27 5.68 -14.35
CA ASN A 124 0.15 4.81 -15.53
C ASN A 124 -0.72 3.56 -15.30
N GLY A 125 -1.83 3.69 -14.57
CA GLY A 125 -2.78 2.61 -14.30
C GLY A 125 -2.44 1.76 -13.08
N ASN A 126 -1.27 1.95 -12.47
CA ASN A 126 -0.92 1.34 -11.20
C ASN A 126 -1.30 2.29 -10.05
N TRP A 127 -1.94 1.74 -9.01
CA TRP A 127 -2.25 2.48 -7.80
C TRP A 127 -1.17 2.31 -6.75
N TYR A 128 -0.82 3.41 -6.09
CA TYR A 128 0.12 3.49 -4.98
C TYR A 128 -0.53 4.26 -3.85
N TYR A 129 -0.10 4.00 -2.62
CA TYR A 129 -0.45 4.83 -1.47
C TYR A 129 0.81 5.46 -0.91
N LEU A 130 0.81 6.79 -0.85
CA LEU A 130 1.85 7.58 -0.21
C LEU A 130 1.36 7.96 1.19
N ASN A 131 2.10 7.59 2.22
CA ASN A 131 1.76 7.91 3.60
C ASN A 131 1.75 9.44 3.83
N ASP A 132 1.28 9.88 5.00
CA ASP A 132 1.19 11.32 5.32
C ASP A 132 2.55 12.04 5.30
N ASN A 133 3.64 11.31 5.52
CA ASN A 133 5.01 11.83 5.37
C ASN A 133 5.56 11.74 3.93
N GLY A 134 4.74 11.31 2.98
CA GLY A 134 5.06 11.14 1.56
C GLY A 134 5.68 9.79 1.20
N SER A 135 6.06 8.94 2.16
CA SER A 135 6.71 7.68 1.84
C SER A 135 5.73 6.69 1.23
N MET A 136 6.15 5.98 0.19
CA MET A 136 5.36 4.95 -0.47
C MET A 136 5.14 3.74 0.44
N ALA A 137 3.89 3.32 0.59
CA ALA A 137 3.52 2.13 1.35
C ALA A 137 3.79 0.83 0.57
N THR A 138 4.22 -0.20 1.31
CA THR A 138 4.41 -1.57 0.83
C THR A 138 3.88 -2.54 1.89
N GLY A 139 3.47 -3.74 1.48
CA GLY A 139 2.83 -4.70 2.37
C GLY A 139 1.43 -4.24 2.78
N TRP A 140 0.98 -4.67 3.96
CA TRP A 140 -0.32 -4.29 4.52
C TRP A 140 -0.31 -2.85 5.07
N TYR A 141 -1.30 -2.06 4.71
CA TYR A 141 -1.55 -0.74 5.29
C TYR A 141 -3.04 -0.46 5.40
N LYS A 142 -3.40 0.42 6.33
CA LYS A 142 -4.78 0.79 6.61
C LYS A 142 -5.04 2.24 6.21
N VAL A 143 -6.09 2.46 5.42
CA VAL A 143 -6.57 3.79 5.03
C VAL A 143 -8.01 3.93 5.50
N ASN A 144 -8.25 4.88 6.40
CA ASN A 144 -9.51 5.00 7.15
C ASN A 144 -9.86 3.67 7.87
N SER A 145 -10.99 3.06 7.52
CA SER A 145 -11.44 1.79 8.10
C SER A 145 -11.03 0.55 7.31
N ASN A 146 -10.41 0.71 6.13
CA ASN A 146 -10.14 -0.38 5.18
C ASN A 146 -8.65 -0.75 5.15
N TRP A 147 -8.38 -2.05 5.08
CA TRP A 147 -7.04 -2.59 4.84
C TRP A 147 -6.78 -2.76 3.35
N TYR A 148 -5.54 -2.54 2.93
CA TYR A 148 -5.04 -2.70 1.57
C TYR A 148 -3.68 -3.39 1.63
N TYR A 149 -3.25 -3.94 0.50
CA TYR A 149 -1.92 -4.52 0.36
C TYR A 149 -1.24 -4.02 -0.90
N SER A 150 0.02 -3.59 -0.78
CA SER A 150 0.87 -3.25 -1.92
C SER A 150 2.03 -4.23 -2.01
N ASN A 151 2.43 -4.61 -3.23
CA ASN A 151 3.61 -5.44 -3.43
C ASN A 151 4.91 -4.68 -3.07
N SER A 152 6.07 -5.33 -3.22
CA SER A 152 7.38 -4.73 -2.92
C SER A 152 7.74 -3.50 -3.77
N ASN A 153 7.09 -3.35 -4.94
CA ASN A 153 7.22 -2.17 -5.80
C ASN A 153 6.18 -1.08 -5.46
N GLY A 154 5.38 -1.25 -4.41
CA GLY A 154 4.37 -0.31 -3.96
C GLY A 154 3.03 -0.38 -4.69
N VAL A 155 2.92 -1.23 -5.72
CA VAL A 155 1.69 -1.35 -6.49
C VAL A 155 0.62 -2.05 -5.66
N MET A 156 -0.51 -1.38 -5.46
CA MET A 156 -1.68 -1.92 -4.78
C MET A 156 -2.17 -3.19 -5.47
N GLN A 157 -2.47 -4.21 -4.68
CA GLN A 157 -2.95 -5.50 -5.17
C GLN A 157 -4.48 -5.58 -5.09
N THR A 158 -5.06 -6.39 -5.97
CA THR A 158 -6.49 -6.75 -6.01
C THR A 158 -6.62 -8.26 -6.23
N GLY A 159 -7.77 -8.84 -5.92
CA GLY A 159 -8.03 -10.26 -6.04
C GLY A 159 -7.45 -11.11 -4.91
N TRP A 160 -7.19 -12.39 -5.21
CA TRP A 160 -6.67 -13.35 -4.25
C TRP A 160 -5.22 -13.06 -3.87
N LEU A 161 -4.95 -12.95 -2.57
CA LEU A 161 -3.62 -12.76 -2.00
C LEU A 161 -3.28 -13.92 -1.06
N ASN A 162 -2.15 -14.59 -1.31
CA ASN A 162 -1.57 -15.53 -0.37
C ASN A 162 -0.39 -14.86 0.33
N ASP A 163 -0.58 -14.50 1.59
CA ASP A 163 0.46 -13.95 2.44
C ASP A 163 0.91 -15.02 3.44
N ASN A 164 2.06 -15.62 3.15
CA ASN A 164 2.71 -16.63 4.00
C ASN A 164 1.80 -17.83 4.36
N GLY A 165 1.03 -18.34 3.39
CA GLY A 165 0.12 -19.46 3.55
C GLY A 165 -1.28 -19.07 4.04
N THR A 166 -1.50 -17.79 4.36
CA THR A 166 -2.81 -17.26 4.73
C THR A 166 -3.46 -16.58 3.53
N TRP A 167 -4.69 -16.98 3.21
CA TRP A 167 -5.43 -16.41 2.08
C TRP A 167 -6.31 -15.24 2.49
N TYR A 168 -6.25 -14.20 1.68
CA TYR A 168 -7.07 -12.99 1.75
C TYR A 168 -7.66 -12.71 0.37
N TYR A 169 -8.76 -11.96 0.33
CA TYR A 169 -9.30 -11.41 -0.90
C TYR A 169 -9.32 -9.89 -0.82
N LEU A 170 -8.74 -9.25 -1.82
CA LEU A 170 -8.75 -7.80 -2.00
C LEU A 170 -9.78 -7.49 -3.09
N ASN A 171 -10.76 -6.64 -2.79
CA ASN A 171 -11.78 -6.22 -3.74
C ASN A 171 -11.15 -5.44 -4.92
N ASP A 172 -11.93 -5.13 -5.95
CA ASP A 172 -11.45 -4.41 -7.14
C ASP A 172 -10.92 -3.00 -6.81
N ASN A 173 -11.41 -2.39 -5.74
CA ASN A 173 -10.89 -1.12 -5.22
C ASN A 173 -9.66 -1.28 -4.29
N GLY A 174 -9.15 -2.52 -4.14
CA GLY A 174 -8.02 -2.89 -3.30
C GLY A 174 -8.36 -3.17 -1.83
N SER A 175 -9.58 -2.88 -1.37
CA SER A 175 -9.91 -3.08 0.05
C SER A 175 -10.01 -4.55 0.40
N MET A 176 -9.48 -4.95 1.54
CA MET A 176 -9.56 -6.31 2.05
C MET A 176 -11.01 -6.68 2.41
N ALA A 177 -11.48 -7.81 1.87
CA ALA A 177 -12.81 -8.34 2.16
C ALA A 177 -12.88 -8.97 3.55
N THR A 178 -14.02 -8.78 4.22
CA THR A 178 -14.41 -9.46 5.47
C THR A 178 -15.87 -9.89 5.36
N GLY A 179 -16.27 -10.89 6.15
CA GLY A 179 -17.59 -11.49 6.05
C GLY A 179 -17.78 -12.28 4.75
N TRP A 180 -19.02 -12.40 4.30
CA TRP A 180 -19.37 -13.06 3.04
C TRP A 180 -19.06 -12.17 1.83
N TYR A 181 -18.39 -12.74 0.84
CA TYR A 181 -18.16 -12.11 -0.45
C TYR A 181 -18.25 -13.12 -1.59
N LYS A 182 -18.55 -12.62 -2.78
CA LYS A 182 -18.75 -13.44 -3.97
C LYS A 182 -17.66 -13.14 -4.98
N VAL A 183 -16.96 -14.19 -5.42
CA VAL A 183 -15.98 -14.11 -6.50
C VAL A 183 -16.52 -14.93 -7.68
N TYR A 184 -16.81 -14.26 -8.79
CA TYR A 184 -17.58 -14.83 -9.90
C TYR A 184 -18.92 -15.43 -9.45
N SER A 185 -19.09 -16.74 -9.53
CA SER A 185 -20.31 -17.46 -9.16
C SER A 185 -20.21 -18.14 -7.78
N LYS A 186 -19.10 -17.99 -7.06
CA LYS A 186 -18.81 -18.74 -5.83
C LYS A 186 -18.76 -17.80 -4.62
N TRP A 187 -19.32 -18.28 -3.50
CA TRP A 187 -19.31 -17.56 -2.22
C TRP A 187 -18.13 -18.01 -1.37
N TYR A 188 -17.55 -17.06 -0.64
CA TYR A 188 -16.45 -17.25 0.29
C TYR A 188 -16.75 -16.45 1.54
N TYR A 189 -16.07 -16.78 2.63
CA TYR A 189 -16.15 -16.03 3.88
C TYR A 189 -14.77 -15.74 4.43
N SER A 190 -14.54 -14.50 4.84
CA SER A 190 -13.34 -14.10 5.57
C SER A 190 -13.72 -13.64 6.98
N ASN A 191 -12.89 -13.98 7.98
CA ASN A 191 -13.12 -13.50 9.34
C ASN A 191 -12.85 -11.98 9.46
N SER A 192 -12.99 -11.41 10.66
CA SER A 192 -12.78 -9.97 10.90
C SER A 192 -11.36 -9.48 10.59
N ASN A 193 -10.38 -10.39 10.54
CA ASN A 193 -9.00 -10.10 10.17
C ASN A 193 -8.75 -10.33 8.67
N GLY A 194 -9.79 -10.63 7.88
CA GLY A 194 -9.71 -10.85 6.43
C GLY A 194 -9.27 -12.25 6.01
N VAL A 195 -8.95 -13.12 6.97
CA VAL A 195 -8.49 -14.49 6.69
C VAL A 195 -9.64 -15.31 6.13
N MET A 196 -9.47 -15.84 4.92
CA MET A 196 -10.43 -16.74 4.28
C MET A 196 -10.62 -17.99 5.13
N GLN A 197 -11.88 -18.35 5.37
CA GLN A 197 -12.25 -19.52 6.16
C GLN A 197 -12.42 -20.76 5.27
N THR A 198 -12.24 -21.94 5.87
CA THR A 198 -12.51 -23.25 5.27
C THR A 198 -13.17 -24.15 6.32
N GLY A 199 -13.84 -25.22 5.90
CA GLY A 199 -14.56 -26.16 6.77
C GLY A 199 -15.92 -25.63 7.24
N TRP A 200 -16.36 -26.15 8.39
CA TRP A 200 -17.62 -25.75 9.02
C TRP A 200 -17.56 -24.32 9.56
N LEU A 201 -18.50 -23.48 9.13
CA LEU A 201 -18.63 -22.08 9.53
C LEU A 201 -20.01 -21.86 10.19
N ASN A 202 -20.02 -21.27 11.39
CA ASN A 202 -21.22 -20.78 12.04
C ASN A 202 -21.29 -19.26 11.91
N ASP A 203 -22.25 -18.77 11.13
CA ASP A 203 -22.54 -17.35 11.00
C ASP A 203 -23.90 -17.08 11.66
N ASN A 204 -23.84 -16.51 12.87
CA ASN A 204 -25.01 -16.10 13.66
C ASN A 204 -26.08 -17.20 13.85
N GLY A 205 -25.64 -18.44 14.11
CA GLY A 205 -26.52 -19.59 14.34
C GLY A 205 -26.87 -20.37 13.08
N THR A 206 -26.50 -19.87 11.90
CA THR A 206 -26.67 -20.58 10.63
C THR A 206 -25.35 -21.24 10.25
N TRP A 207 -25.40 -22.55 9.97
CA TRP A 207 -24.22 -23.32 9.61
C TRP A 207 -24.04 -23.39 8.10
N TYR A 208 -22.79 -23.29 7.66
CA TYR A 208 -22.34 -23.41 6.27
C TYR A 208 -21.11 -24.31 6.23
N TYR A 209 -20.78 -24.82 5.05
CA TYR A 209 -19.53 -25.53 4.81
C TYR A 209 -18.77 -24.89 3.66
N LEU A 210 -17.51 -24.54 3.91
CA LEU A 210 -16.56 -24.04 2.91
C LEU A 210 -15.57 -25.15 2.58
N ASN A 211 -15.34 -25.44 1.29
CA ASN A 211 -14.38 -26.47 0.90
C ASN A 211 -12.92 -26.04 1.18
N SER A 212 -11.94 -26.89 0.84
CA SER A 212 -10.51 -26.58 1.05
C SER A 212 -9.99 -25.38 0.25
N SER A 213 -10.70 -24.96 -0.79
CA SER A 213 -10.43 -23.73 -1.55
C SER A 213 -11.24 -22.54 -1.02
N GLY A 214 -11.97 -22.69 0.08
CA GLY A 214 -12.80 -21.65 0.71
C GLY A 214 -14.17 -21.45 0.08
N GLU A 215 -14.53 -22.23 -0.95
CA GLU A 215 -15.78 -22.08 -1.69
C GLU A 215 -16.94 -22.66 -0.88
N MET A 216 -18.02 -21.89 -0.74
CA MET A 216 -19.25 -22.35 -0.10
C MET A 216 -19.87 -23.49 -0.91
N VAL A 217 -20.07 -24.61 -0.24
CA VAL A 217 -20.69 -25.79 -0.81
C VAL A 217 -22.22 -25.64 -0.77
N THR A 218 -22.91 -26.18 -1.78
CA THR A 218 -24.38 -26.17 -1.87
C THR A 218 -24.89 -27.51 -2.38
N ASN A 219 -26.18 -27.80 -2.15
CA ASN A 219 -26.90 -28.95 -2.69
C ASN A 219 -26.22 -30.32 -2.46
N THR A 220 -25.76 -30.57 -1.25
CA THR A 220 -25.06 -31.81 -0.90
C THR A 220 -25.29 -32.23 0.56
N ILE A 221 -24.69 -33.34 0.97
CA ILE A 221 -24.64 -33.80 2.36
C ILE A 221 -23.18 -33.92 2.79
N ILE A 222 -22.83 -33.30 3.92
CA ILE A 222 -21.49 -33.38 4.53
C ILE A 222 -21.68 -33.69 6.02
N ASP A 223 -20.95 -34.68 6.54
CA ASP A 223 -20.94 -35.07 7.97
C ASP A 223 -22.32 -35.26 8.61
N GLY A 224 -23.32 -35.73 7.85
CA GLY A 224 -24.69 -35.93 8.33
C GLY A 224 -25.55 -34.66 8.35
N TRP A 225 -25.13 -33.60 7.67
CA TRP A 225 -25.88 -32.36 7.47
C TRP A 225 -26.26 -32.18 6.01
N LYS A 226 -27.52 -31.88 5.74
CA LYS A 226 -27.99 -31.51 4.42
C LYS A 226 -27.76 -30.02 4.21
N ILE A 227 -27.05 -29.70 3.14
CA ILE A 227 -26.73 -28.35 2.71
C ILE A 227 -27.62 -28.02 1.51
N ASP A 228 -28.46 -27.00 1.63
CA ASP A 228 -29.38 -26.60 0.57
C ASP A 228 -28.72 -25.76 -0.55
N SER A 229 -29.52 -25.22 -1.46
CA SER A 229 -29.04 -24.39 -2.57
C SER A 229 -28.47 -23.04 -2.14
N ASN A 230 -28.77 -22.59 -0.93
CA ASN A 230 -28.26 -21.36 -0.33
C ASN A 230 -27.05 -21.62 0.57
N GLY A 231 -26.60 -22.87 0.69
CA GLY A 231 -25.48 -23.27 1.53
C GLY A 231 -25.86 -23.48 3.01
N ILE A 232 -27.14 -23.35 3.36
CA ILE A 232 -27.60 -23.52 4.74
C ILE A 232 -27.57 -25.00 5.09
N ALA A 233 -26.80 -25.32 6.12
CA ALA A 233 -26.70 -26.66 6.65
C ALA A 233 -27.77 -26.90 7.73
N THR A 234 -28.56 -27.95 7.52
CA THR A 234 -29.51 -28.47 8.50
C THR A 234 -29.08 -29.89 8.88
N PRO A 235 -29.08 -30.24 10.17
CA PRO A 235 -28.72 -31.60 10.54
C PRO A 235 -29.77 -32.54 9.97
N LEU A 236 -29.37 -33.66 9.37
CA LEU A 236 -30.31 -34.72 8.98
C LEU A 236 -30.90 -35.47 10.20
N LYS A 237 -30.72 -34.93 11.41
CA LYS A 237 -31.13 -35.55 12.66
C LYS A 237 -32.63 -35.73 12.70
N ASP A 238 -33.01 -36.92 13.09
CA ASP A 238 -33.96 -37.02 14.17
C ASP A 238 -33.14 -37.21 15.46
N GLU A 239 -33.37 -36.38 16.47
CA GLU A 239 -32.57 -36.32 17.71
C GLU A 239 -32.72 -37.59 18.57
N ASN A 240 -33.62 -38.50 18.17
CA ASN A 240 -33.90 -39.78 18.83
C ASN A 240 -33.27 -41.01 18.16
N HIS A 241 -32.67 -40.91 16.97
CA HIS A 241 -32.17 -42.08 16.24
C HIS A 241 -30.63 -42.06 16.10
N SER A 242 -29.94 -42.42 17.19
CA SER A 242 -28.48 -42.66 17.19
C SER A 242 -28.04 -43.76 16.21
N ILE A 243 -28.99 -44.56 15.73
CA ILE A 243 -28.78 -45.70 14.84
C ILE A 243 -29.76 -45.58 13.67
N VAL A 244 -29.24 -45.64 12.45
CA VAL A 244 -30.02 -45.89 11.23
C VAL A 244 -29.85 -47.34 10.81
N TYR A 245 -30.84 -47.85 10.09
CA TYR A 245 -30.90 -49.22 9.63
C TYR A 245 -30.68 -49.27 8.13
N VAL A 246 -29.82 -50.15 7.66
CA VAL A 246 -29.49 -50.32 6.24
C VAL A 246 -29.57 -51.79 5.86
N THR A 247 -29.78 -52.06 4.58
CA THR A 247 -29.59 -53.40 4.02
C THR A 247 -28.19 -53.51 3.41
N PRO A 248 -27.54 -54.70 3.44
CA PRO A 248 -26.18 -54.88 2.91
C PRO A 248 -26.03 -54.39 1.46
N ASN A 249 -27.06 -54.58 0.63
CA ASN A 249 -27.03 -54.28 -0.80
C ASN A 249 -27.83 -53.03 -1.22
N GLY A 250 -28.64 -52.43 -0.34
CA GLY A 250 -29.45 -51.25 -0.67
C GLY A 250 -28.65 -49.95 -0.61
N LYS A 251 -29.12 -48.90 -1.29
CA LYS A 251 -28.55 -47.54 -1.15
C LYS A 251 -29.23 -46.71 -0.07
N SER A 252 -30.35 -47.22 0.46
CA SER A 252 -31.15 -46.48 1.42
C SER A 252 -30.78 -46.76 2.86
N TYR A 253 -30.93 -45.75 3.70
CA TYR A 253 -30.94 -45.86 5.15
C TYR A 253 -32.33 -45.55 5.71
N HIS A 254 -32.66 -46.14 6.84
CA HIS A 254 -33.98 -46.12 7.45
C HIS A 254 -33.86 -45.69 8.90
N TYR A 255 -34.69 -44.75 9.35
CA TYR A 255 -34.68 -44.31 10.75
C TYR A 255 -35.30 -45.31 11.73
N SER A 256 -36.09 -46.29 11.25
CA SER A 256 -36.68 -47.34 12.07
C SER A 256 -36.38 -48.73 11.52
N LYS A 257 -36.04 -49.68 12.40
CA LYS A 257 -35.84 -51.10 12.08
C LYS A 257 -37.12 -51.75 11.56
N ASP A 258 -38.26 -51.22 11.99
CA ASP A 258 -39.59 -51.71 11.65
C ASP A 258 -40.18 -51.04 10.39
N CYS A 259 -39.38 -50.22 9.69
CA CYS A 259 -39.77 -49.64 8.43
C CYS A 259 -40.34 -50.70 7.49
N THR A 260 -41.51 -50.45 6.92
CA THR A 260 -42.20 -51.41 6.04
C THR A 260 -41.37 -51.79 4.81
N ALA A 261 -40.50 -50.89 4.34
CA ALA A 261 -39.55 -51.18 3.27
C ALA A 261 -38.47 -52.21 3.65
N LEU A 262 -38.21 -52.43 4.94
CA LEU A 262 -37.25 -53.43 5.44
C LEU A 262 -37.87 -54.82 5.65
N LYS A 263 -39.19 -54.97 5.62
CA LYS A 263 -39.89 -56.23 5.96
C LYS A 263 -39.47 -57.45 5.12
N ARG A 264 -38.94 -57.22 3.91
CA ARG A 264 -38.50 -58.29 3.00
C ARG A 264 -37.00 -58.60 3.09
N SER A 265 -36.26 -57.86 3.90
CA SER A 265 -34.80 -58.00 3.99
C SER A 265 -34.44 -59.01 5.08
N SER A 266 -33.70 -60.05 4.70
CA SER A 266 -33.18 -61.07 5.61
C SER A 266 -31.99 -60.59 6.45
N SER A 267 -31.45 -59.40 6.17
CA SER A 267 -30.31 -58.83 6.88
C SER A 267 -30.45 -57.32 6.97
N ILE A 268 -30.48 -56.82 8.21
CA ILE A 268 -30.62 -55.40 8.56
C ILE A 268 -29.47 -55.06 9.50
N LEU A 269 -28.68 -54.06 9.14
CA LEU A 269 -27.55 -53.58 9.93
C LEU A 269 -27.93 -52.25 10.56
N GLY A 270 -27.75 -52.13 11.88
CA GLY A 270 -27.83 -50.85 12.59
C GLY A 270 -26.44 -50.22 12.65
N MET A 271 -26.33 -48.94 12.28
CA MET A 271 -25.09 -48.17 12.37
C MET A 271 -25.37 -46.69 12.53
N SER A 272 -24.34 -45.88 12.83
CA SER A 272 -24.50 -44.43 12.79
C SER A 272 -24.83 -43.94 11.37
N LEU A 273 -25.53 -42.82 11.23
CA LEU A 273 -25.81 -42.24 9.91
C LEU A 273 -24.54 -41.97 9.11
N ASN A 274 -23.48 -41.48 9.76
CA ASN A 274 -22.20 -41.23 9.10
C ASN A 274 -21.55 -42.52 8.60
N GLU A 275 -21.62 -43.62 9.36
CA GLU A 275 -21.15 -44.92 8.90
C GLU A 275 -21.97 -45.44 7.71
N ALA A 276 -23.30 -45.24 7.72
CA ALA A 276 -24.18 -45.59 6.62
C ALA A 276 -23.80 -44.82 5.34
N ILE A 277 -23.67 -43.49 5.44
CA ILE A 277 -23.28 -42.62 4.33
C ILE A 277 -21.90 -43.03 3.77
N ASN A 278 -20.91 -43.28 4.64
CA ASN A 278 -19.57 -43.74 4.23
C ASN A 278 -19.58 -45.11 3.55
N LYS A 279 -20.59 -45.95 3.82
CA LYS A 279 -20.84 -47.22 3.13
C LYS A 279 -21.71 -47.08 1.88
N GLY A 280 -21.92 -45.86 1.37
CA GLY A 280 -22.73 -45.57 0.19
C GLY A 280 -24.23 -45.73 0.42
N LYS A 281 -24.68 -45.64 1.68
CA LYS A 281 -26.10 -45.68 2.07
C LYS A 281 -26.59 -44.24 2.27
N SER A 282 -26.68 -43.48 1.19
CA SER A 282 -26.97 -42.04 1.21
C SER A 282 -28.45 -41.69 1.06
N ASP A 283 -29.30 -42.65 0.69
CA ASP A 283 -30.68 -42.34 0.30
C ASP A 283 -31.60 -42.48 1.52
N PRO A 284 -32.13 -41.39 2.10
CA PRO A 284 -33.11 -41.53 3.17
C PRO A 284 -34.34 -42.28 2.65
N CYS A 285 -34.82 -43.27 3.40
CA CYS A 285 -36.05 -43.96 3.04
C CYS A 285 -37.24 -43.00 3.12
N ASN A 286 -37.91 -42.76 1.98
CA ASN A 286 -39.09 -41.90 1.88
C ASN A 286 -40.27 -42.28 2.81
N LEU A 287 -40.31 -43.52 3.30
CA LEU A 287 -41.33 -44.00 4.24
C LEU A 287 -40.97 -43.75 5.70
N CYS A 288 -39.69 -43.48 6.01
CA CYS A 288 -39.26 -43.11 7.36
C CYS A 288 -39.27 -41.60 7.60
N VAL A 289 -39.45 -40.80 6.55
CA VAL A 289 -39.42 -39.32 6.56
C VAL A 289 -40.84 -38.72 6.60
N LYS A 290 -41.88 -39.57 6.57
CA LYS A 290 -43.29 -39.20 6.73
C LYS A 290 -43.77 -39.62 8.11
#